data_AF-A0A1X1N876-F1
#
_entry.id   AF-A0A1X1N876-F1
#
_cell.length_a   1.000
_cell.length_b   1.000
_cell.length_c   1.000
_cell.angle_alpha   90.00
_cell.angle_beta   90.00
_cell.angle_gamma   90.00
#
_symmetry.space_group_name_H-M   'P 1'
#
loop_
_entity.id
_entity.type
_entity.pdbx_description
1 polymer ?
#
loop_
_entity_poly.entity_id
_entity_poly.type
_entity_poly.pdbx_seq_one_letter_code
_entity_poly.pdbx_strand_id
1 'polypeptide(L)'
;MASDPTAERILAEITAMLVEIVGDEFLLVEEVGPDTTFNEDLALESIEFVALAELLQQRYGSGVDLIAFLAEKDMEEILAMTVGDLVSHIASTAPSVPSIPAA
;
A
#
# COMPACT_ATOMS: atom_id res chain seq x y z
N MET A 1 -19.82 11.35 -5.02
CA MET A 1 -18.35 11.49 -4.95
C MET A 1 -17.81 10.44 -5.90
N ALA A 2 -17.14 10.84 -6.98
CA ALA A 2 -16.45 9.87 -7.82
C ALA A 2 -15.18 9.50 -7.04
N SER A 3 -15.17 8.31 -6.42
CA SER A 3 -13.89 7.73 -6.01
C SER A 3 -13.01 7.66 -7.25
N ASP A 4 -11.74 8.05 -7.10
CA ASP A 4 -10.81 7.96 -8.20
C ASP A 4 -10.60 6.48 -8.52
N PRO A 5 -10.95 6.01 -9.74
CA PRO A 5 -10.89 4.58 -10.06
C PRO A 5 -9.47 4.03 -10.01
N THR A 6 -8.45 4.90 -10.06
CA THR A 6 -7.04 4.52 -9.88
C THR A 6 -6.76 4.23 -8.42
N ALA A 7 -7.21 5.09 -7.51
CA ALA A 7 -7.00 4.92 -6.07
C ALA A 7 -7.68 3.64 -5.56
N GLU A 8 -8.92 3.36 -5.97
CA GLU A 8 -9.62 2.11 -5.62
C GLU A 8 -8.88 0.88 -6.14
N ARG A 9 -8.32 0.95 -7.35
CA ARG A 9 -7.53 -0.15 -7.91
C ARG A 9 -6.24 -0.37 -7.13
N ILE A 10 -5.51 0.69 -6.84
CA ILE A 10 -4.27 0.65 -6.06
C ILE A 10 -4.56 0.09 -4.67
N LEU A 11 -5.62 0.55 -4.01
CA LEU A 11 -6.07 0.04 -2.71
C LEU A 11 -6.27 -1.48 -2.78
N ALA A 12 -7.07 -1.97 -3.74
CA ALA A 12 -7.31 -3.39 -3.92
C ALA A 12 -6.03 -4.20 -4.18
N GLU A 13 -5.08 -3.64 -4.94
CA GLU A 13 -3.78 -4.29 -5.16
C GLU A 13 -2.92 -4.33 -3.89
N ILE A 14 -2.90 -3.25 -3.10
CA ILE A 14 -2.20 -3.22 -1.80
C ILE A 14 -2.83 -4.22 -0.84
N THR A 15 -4.15 -4.26 -0.74
CA THR A 15 -4.87 -5.24 0.10
C THR A 15 -4.50 -6.66 -0.30
N ALA A 16 -4.46 -6.97 -1.60
CA ALA A 16 -4.04 -8.29 -2.07
C ALA A 16 -2.58 -8.61 -1.69
N MET A 17 -1.66 -7.64 -1.83
CA MET A 17 -0.26 -7.82 -1.43
C MET A 17 -0.12 -8.02 0.09
N LEU A 18 -0.87 -7.28 0.89
CA LEU A 18 -0.90 -7.44 2.34
C LEU A 18 -1.42 -8.82 2.74
N VAL A 19 -2.47 -9.33 2.09
CA VAL A 19 -2.94 -10.71 2.30
C VAL A 19 -1.85 -11.74 1.97
N GLU A 20 -1.05 -11.51 0.93
CA GLU A 20 0.06 -12.40 0.59
C GLU A 20 1.22 -12.36 1.61
N ILE A 21 1.48 -11.20 2.23
CA ILE A 21 2.56 -11.00 3.21
C ILE A 21 2.14 -11.50 4.59
N VAL A 22 1.00 -11.02 5.08
CA VAL A 22 0.50 -11.24 6.44
C VAL A 22 -0.23 -12.59 6.54
N GLY A 23 -0.79 -13.09 5.44
CA GLY A 23 -1.41 -14.42 5.37
C GLY A 23 -2.67 -14.54 6.23
N ASP A 24 -2.78 -15.65 6.97
CA ASP A 24 -3.94 -15.96 7.81
C ASP A 24 -4.21 -14.92 8.91
N GLU A 25 -3.20 -14.18 9.37
CA GLU A 25 -3.36 -13.12 10.38
C GLU A 25 -4.14 -11.91 9.83
N PHE A 26 -4.13 -11.72 8.51
CA PHE A 26 -4.89 -10.67 7.83
C PHE A 26 -6.39 -10.96 7.76
N LEU A 27 -6.80 -12.23 7.88
CA LEU A 27 -8.21 -12.64 7.84
C LEU A 27 -9.02 -12.13 9.03
N LEU A 28 -8.35 -11.61 10.06
CA LEU A 28 -8.97 -10.98 11.23
C LEU A 28 -9.39 -9.53 10.97
N VAL A 29 -8.88 -8.91 9.90
CA VAL A 29 -9.23 -7.55 9.50
C VAL A 29 -10.54 -7.61 8.72
N GLU A 30 -11.61 -7.02 9.27
CA GLU A 30 -12.97 -7.14 8.73
C GLU A 30 -13.10 -6.48 7.34
N GLU A 31 -12.42 -5.35 7.11
CA GLU A 31 -12.34 -4.68 5.80
C GLU A 31 -11.16 -3.68 5.77
N VAL A 32 -10.28 -3.78 4.77
CA VAL A 32 -9.19 -2.82 4.58
C VAL A 32 -9.69 -1.61 3.80
N GLY A 33 -9.79 -0.48 4.48
CA GLY A 33 -10.19 0.80 3.91
C GLY A 33 -9.04 1.80 3.77
N PRO A 34 -9.29 2.98 3.18
CA PRO A 34 -8.31 4.05 3.14
C PRO A 34 -7.97 4.61 4.53
N ASP A 35 -8.86 4.44 5.51
CA ASP A 35 -8.67 4.83 6.91
C ASP A 35 -7.99 3.73 7.76
N THR A 36 -7.74 2.55 7.20
CA THR A 36 -7.06 1.44 7.88
C THR A 36 -5.60 1.80 8.15
N THR A 37 -5.17 1.69 9.41
CA THR A 37 -3.81 2.03 9.85
C THR A 37 -2.87 0.83 9.76
N PHE A 38 -1.66 1.02 9.22
CA PHE A 38 -0.67 -0.06 9.13
C PHE A 38 -0.22 -0.61 10.49
N ASN A 39 -0.10 0.25 11.50
CA ASN A 39 0.42 -0.14 12.80
C ASN A 39 -0.64 -0.60 13.81
N GLU A 40 -1.82 0.04 13.85
CA GLU A 40 -2.87 -0.33 14.82
C GLU A 40 -3.84 -1.40 14.28
N ASP A 41 -4.30 -1.24 13.04
CA ASP A 41 -5.35 -2.09 12.47
C ASP A 41 -4.75 -3.34 11.82
N LEU A 42 -3.68 -3.16 11.04
CA LEU A 42 -2.97 -4.26 10.40
C LEU A 42 -1.84 -4.85 11.26
N ALA A 43 -1.42 -4.13 12.31
CA ALA A 43 -0.33 -4.52 13.20
C ALA A 43 0.95 -4.98 12.47
N LEU A 44 1.28 -4.34 11.33
CA LEU A 44 2.41 -4.75 10.51
C LEU A 44 3.73 -4.65 11.28
N GLU A 45 4.47 -5.74 11.27
CA GLU A 45 5.84 -5.81 11.74
C GLU A 45 6.80 -5.17 10.73
N SER A 46 7.98 -4.81 11.24
CA SER A 46 9.05 -4.21 10.43
C SER A 46 9.47 -5.08 9.23
N ILE A 47 9.34 -6.40 9.34
CA ILE A 47 9.69 -7.32 8.25
C ILE A 47 8.63 -7.31 7.14
N GLU A 48 7.37 -7.18 7.50
CA GLU A 48 6.25 -7.13 6.56
C GLU A 48 6.26 -5.81 5.80
N PHE A 49 6.67 -4.71 6.47
CA PHE A 49 6.94 -3.43 5.81
C PHE A 49 7.99 -3.53 4.71
N VAL A 50 9.10 -4.24 4.97
CA VAL A 50 10.15 -4.46 3.96
C VAL A 50 9.61 -5.30 2.81
N ALA A 51 8.88 -6.38 3.10
CA ALA A 51 8.28 -7.23 2.07
C ALA A 51 7.25 -6.46 1.21
N LEU A 52 6.45 -5.59 1.83
CA LEU A 52 5.50 -4.71 1.14
C LEU A 52 6.24 -3.72 0.23
N ALA A 53 7.30 -3.09 0.74
CA ALA A 53 8.12 -2.16 -0.04
C ALA A 53 8.73 -2.84 -1.28
N GLU A 54 9.21 -4.07 -1.14
CA GLU A 54 9.76 -4.85 -2.25
C GLU A 54 8.69 -5.20 -3.29
N LEU A 55 7.51 -5.65 -2.86
CA LEU A 55 6.40 -5.97 -3.77
C LEU A 55 5.88 -4.73 -4.50
N LEU A 56 5.76 -3.59 -3.81
CA LEU A 56 5.39 -2.32 -4.41
C LEU A 56 6.37 -1.89 -5.50
N GLN A 57 7.69 -1.96 -5.22
CA GLN A 57 8.71 -1.66 -6.22
C GLN A 57 8.67 -2.63 -7.40
N GLN A 58 8.39 -3.91 -7.19
CA GLN A 58 8.27 -4.86 -8.31
C GLN A 58 7.04 -4.60 -9.18
N ARG A 59 5.93 -4.17 -8.57
CA ARG A 59 4.65 -3.99 -9.26
C ARG A 59 4.52 -2.62 -9.94
N TYR A 60 4.91 -1.56 -9.26
CA TYR A 60 4.83 -0.17 -9.74
C TYR A 60 6.16 0.37 -10.26
N GLY A 61 7.26 -0.35 -10.04
CA GLY A 61 8.61 0.05 -10.44
C GLY A 61 9.35 0.83 -9.35
N SER A 62 10.62 1.13 -9.62
CA SER A 62 11.53 1.85 -8.68
C SER A 62 11.12 3.30 -8.38
N GLY A 63 10.02 3.79 -8.96
CA GLY A 63 9.46 5.11 -8.64
C GLY A 63 8.63 5.13 -7.36
N VAL A 64 8.18 3.96 -6.89
CA VAL A 64 7.44 3.79 -5.64
C VAL A 64 8.38 3.20 -4.60
N ASP A 65 8.96 4.05 -3.76
CA ASP A 65 9.86 3.63 -2.69
C ASP A 65 9.23 3.91 -1.32
N LEU A 66 8.61 2.88 -0.75
CA LEU A 66 7.96 2.97 0.56
C LEU A 66 8.97 3.29 1.67
N ILE A 67 10.22 2.82 1.57
CA ILE A 67 11.25 3.08 2.59
C ILE A 67 11.66 4.54 2.54
N ALA A 68 11.86 5.10 1.34
CA ALA A 68 12.11 6.53 1.19
C ALA A 68 10.92 7.36 1.70
N PHE A 69 9.69 6.95 1.39
CA PHE A 69 8.47 7.62 1.86
C PHE A 69 8.36 7.64 3.39
N LEU A 70 8.66 6.51 4.05
CA LEU A 70 8.70 6.42 5.50
C LEU A 70 9.85 7.25 6.09
N ALA A 71 11.00 7.32 5.43
CA ALA A 71 12.15 8.09 5.90
C ALA A 71 11.93 9.60 5.86
N GLU A 72 10.98 10.09 5.05
CA GLU A 72 10.57 11.50 5.01
C GLU A 72 9.55 11.86 6.11
N LYS A 73 8.97 10.86 6.79
CA LYS A 73 7.93 11.03 7.81
C LYS A 73 8.49 10.99 9.23
N ASP A 74 7.83 11.69 10.14
CA ASP A 74 8.10 11.58 11.56
C ASP A 74 7.55 10.28 12.15
N MET A 75 8.08 9.84 13.30
CA MET A 75 7.63 8.60 13.96
C MET A 75 6.11 8.59 14.22
N GLU A 76 5.54 9.73 14.62
CA GLU A 76 4.10 9.88 14.83
C GLU A 76 3.31 9.70 13.53
N GLU A 77 3.82 10.19 12.40
CA GLU A 77 3.20 10.03 11.09
C GLU A 77 3.30 8.61 10.56
N ILE A 78 4.42 7.92 10.81
CA ILE A 78 4.59 6.51 10.45
C ILE A 78 3.60 5.64 11.21
N LEU A 79 3.43 5.89 12.52
CA LEU A 79 2.49 5.15 13.36
C LEU A 79 1.03 5.43 12.98
N ALA A 80 0.72 6.67 12.59
CA ALA A 80 -0.60 7.07 12.11
C ALA A 80 -0.81 6.81 10.61
N MET A 81 0.13 6.16 9.93
CA MET A 81 0.07 5.97 8.49
C MET A 81 -1.05 5.01 8.12
N THR A 82 -1.93 5.46 7.23
CA THR A 82 -3.02 4.64 6.71
C THR A 82 -2.75 4.14 5.31
N VAL A 83 -3.48 3.10 4.91
CA VAL A 83 -3.41 2.56 3.55
C VAL A 83 -3.76 3.64 2.52
N GLY A 84 -4.68 4.58 2.84
CA GLY A 84 -5.04 5.70 1.97
C GLY A 84 -3.89 6.67 1.68
N ASP A 85 -3.00 6.90 2.66
CA ASP A 85 -1.81 7.75 2.47
C ASP A 85 -0.85 7.11 1.46
N LEU A 86 -0.64 5.79 1.60
CA LEU A 86 0.16 5.01 0.66
C LEU A 86 -0.45 4.97 -0.75
N VAL A 87 -1.77 4.74 -0.84
CA VAL A 87 -2.51 4.78 -2.13
C VAL A 87 -2.31 6.12 -2.82
N SER A 88 -2.41 7.22 -2.07
CA SER A 88 -2.24 8.58 -2.60
C SER A 88 -0.81 8.84 -3.08
N HIS A 89 0.18 8.33 -2.34
CA HIS A 89 1.58 8.37 -2.74
C HIS A 89 1.82 7.61 -4.05
N ILE A 90 1.30 6.38 -4.17
CA ILE A 90 1.45 5.56 -5.38
C ILE A 90 0.72 6.18 -6.57
N ALA A 91 -0.51 6.67 -6.37
CA ALA A 91 -1.28 7.32 -7.44
C ALA A 91 -0.57 8.57 -7.99
N SER A 92 0.20 9.26 -7.15
CA SER A 92 0.97 10.44 -7.56
C SER A 92 2.30 10.10 -8.25
N THR A 93 2.89 8.95 -7.92
CA THR A 93 4.22 8.52 -8.40
C THR A 93 4.18 7.54 -9.56
N ALA A 94 3.05 6.85 -9.79
CA ALA A 94 2.85 5.94 -10.90
C ALA A 94 2.14 6.66 -12.06
N PRO A 95 2.85 7.36 -12.96
CA PRO A 95 2.25 7.78 -14.21
C PRO A 95 2.03 6.55 -15.09
N SER A 96 0.76 6.21 -15.30
CA SER A 96 0.30 5.30 -16.36
C SER A 96 0.81 3.86 -16.20
N VAL A 97 0.01 3.00 -15.58
CA VAL A 97 0.13 1.55 -15.80
C VAL A 97 0.12 1.29 -17.32
N PRO A 98 1.17 0.72 -17.93
CA PRO A 98 1.12 0.34 -19.32
C PRO A 98 0.04 -0.75 -19.44
N SER A 99 -1.01 -0.45 -20.20
CA SER A 99 -2.03 -1.43 -20.56
C SER A 99 -1.33 -2.66 -21.15
N ILE A 100 -1.44 -3.79 -20.47
CA ILE A 100 -1.02 -5.09 -21.01
C ILE A 100 -1.82 -5.28 -22.31
N PRO A 101 -1.22 -5.38 -23.51
CA PRO A 101 -1.97 -5.70 -24.69
C PRO A 101 -2.48 -7.14 -24.55
N ALA A 102 -3.80 -7.32 -24.58
CA ALA A 102 -4.41 -8.63 -24.72
C ALA A 102 -3.92 -9.25 -26.04
N ALA A 103 -3.11 -10.31 -25.93
CA ALA A 103 -2.70 -11.14 -27.05
C ALA A 103 -3.79 -12.18 -27.39
#